data_AF-A0A7K2KPL8-F1
#
_entry.id   AF-A0A7K2KPL8-F1
#
_cell.length_a   1.000
_cell.length_b   1.000
_cell.length_c   1.000
_cell.angle_alpha   90.00
_cell.angle_beta   90.00
_cell.angle_gamma   90.00
#
_symmetry.space_group_name_H-M   'P 1'
#
loop_
_entity.id
_entity.type
_entity.pdbx_description
1 polymer ?
#
loop_
_entity_poly.entity_id
_entity_poly.type
_entity_poly.pdbx_seq_one_letter_code
_entity_poly.pdbx_strand_id
1 'polypeptide(L)'
;FEHAAHGPVRGTLAAGICATDEPLLTRTAIGEGQADWTVFAYLAPEWFRLRAARPYRRLRHVAWVALPAGTPGSAGFRGLMRELRALESQHGEVGGEAPSVTRVQFLHADERIVERDYAAALSALERYEEETGTSAG
;
A
#
# COMPACT_ATOMS: atom_id res chain seq x y z
N PHE A 1 14.12 2.24 3.03
CA PHE A 1 15.25 1.95 3.94
C PHE A 1 15.50 0.46 3.85
N GLU A 2 16.76 0.05 3.83
CA GLU A 2 17.12 -1.36 3.95
C GLU A 2 17.37 -1.67 5.42
N HIS A 3 16.94 -2.85 5.88
CA HIS A 3 17.24 -3.30 7.23
C HIS A 3 18.60 -3.98 7.22
N ALA A 4 19.64 -3.25 7.66
CA ALA A 4 20.95 -3.82 7.92
C ALA A 4 21.06 -4.28 9.38
N ALA A 5 22.09 -5.08 9.69
CA ALA A 5 22.35 -5.61 11.04
C ALA A 5 22.47 -4.53 12.15
N HIS A 6 22.62 -3.26 11.79
CA HIS A 6 22.79 -2.14 12.72
C HIS A 6 21.69 -1.07 12.61
N GLY A 7 20.56 -1.40 11.96
CA GLY A 7 19.41 -0.51 11.84
C GLY A 7 19.14 -0.04 10.41
N PRO A 8 18.27 0.97 10.24
CA PRO A 8 17.83 1.41 8.93
C PRO A 8 18.97 2.10 8.17
N VAL A 9 19.28 1.59 6.98
CA VAL A 9 20.22 2.21 6.05
C VAL A 9 19.44 2.89 4.92
N ARG A 10 19.94 4.04 4.48
CA ARG A 10 19.34 4.80 3.38
C ARG A 10 19.61 4.05 2.07
N GLY A 11 18.55 3.56 1.45
CA GLY A 11 18.62 3.02 0.09
C GLY A 11 18.69 4.15 -0.95
N THR A 12 18.34 3.83 -2.19
CA THR A 12 18.33 4.79 -3.30
C THR A 12 17.41 5.98 -3.04
N LEU A 13 17.89 7.17 -3.37
CA LEU A 13 17.12 8.41 -3.33
C LEU A 13 16.75 8.85 -4.73
N ALA A 14 15.49 9.22 -4.90
CA ALA A 14 15.00 9.88 -6.10
C ALA A 14 14.21 11.13 -5.69
N ALA A 15 14.37 12.20 -6.47
CA ALA A 15 13.53 13.38 -6.38
C ALA A 15 12.38 13.21 -7.37
N GLY A 16 11.16 13.02 -6.87
CA GLY A 16 9.99 12.82 -7.70
C GLY A 16 8.79 12.28 -6.92
N ILE A 17 7.68 12.08 -7.61
CA ILE A 17 6.50 11.38 -7.10
C ILE A 17 6.76 9.88 -7.28
N CYS A 18 6.43 9.07 -6.28
CA CYS A 18 6.49 7.62 -6.40
C CYS A 18 5.62 7.16 -7.57
N ALA A 19 6.16 6.30 -8.44
CA ALA A 19 5.53 5.89 -9.69
C ALA A 19 4.36 4.88 -9.49
N THR A 20 4.03 4.56 -8.26
CA THR A 20 3.12 3.50 -7.85
C THR A 20 2.06 4.10 -6.91
N ASP A 21 1.20 3.30 -6.30
CA ASP A 21 0.04 3.78 -5.52
C ASP A 21 0.41 4.31 -4.12
N GLU A 22 1.69 4.33 -3.75
CA GLU A 22 2.13 4.85 -2.44
C GLU A 22 1.72 6.30 -2.14
N PRO A 23 1.67 7.23 -3.12
CA PRO A 23 1.12 8.56 -2.91
C PRO A 23 -0.35 8.54 -2.50
N LEU A 24 -1.13 7.58 -3.02
CA LEU A 24 -2.54 7.40 -2.67
C LEU A 24 -2.68 6.86 -1.25
N LEU A 25 -1.84 5.91 -0.85
CA LEU A 25 -1.84 5.37 0.52
C LEU A 25 -1.53 6.45 1.54
N THR A 26 -0.54 7.31 1.24
CA THR A 26 -0.20 8.44 2.11
C THR A 26 -1.39 9.40 2.22
N ARG A 27 -2.02 9.75 1.09
CA ARG A 27 -3.21 10.59 1.09
C ARG A 27 -4.35 10.00 1.92
N THR A 28 -4.60 8.69 1.83
CA THR A 28 -5.62 8.00 2.63
C THR A 28 -5.27 8.01 4.12
N ALA A 29 -3.98 7.86 4.46
CA ALA A 29 -3.51 7.81 5.85
C ALA A 29 -3.54 9.18 6.55
N ILE A 30 -3.18 10.26 5.86
CA ILE A 30 -2.96 11.59 6.47
C ILE A 30 -3.80 12.73 5.88
N GLY A 31 -4.59 12.46 4.83
CA GLY A 31 -5.44 13.44 4.14
C GLY A 31 -4.73 14.24 3.03
N GLU A 32 -3.41 14.11 2.91
CA GLU A 32 -2.56 14.84 1.97
C GLU A 32 -1.58 13.86 1.30
N GLY A 33 -1.34 13.98 -0.01
CA GLY A 33 -0.47 13.07 -0.78
C GLY A 33 0.68 13.80 -1.48
N GLN A 34 1.66 13.05 -1.97
CA GLN A 34 2.84 13.63 -2.63
C GLN A 34 2.49 14.61 -3.76
N ALA A 35 1.46 14.31 -4.57
CA ALA A 35 1.00 15.19 -5.63
C ALA A 35 0.49 16.55 -5.10
N ASP A 36 -0.29 16.57 -4.01
CA ASP A 36 -0.74 17.83 -3.39
C ASP A 36 0.45 18.67 -2.96
N TRP A 37 1.40 18.04 -2.27
CA TRP A 37 2.61 18.68 -1.77
C TRP A 37 3.50 19.19 -2.90
N THR A 38 3.62 18.47 -4.02
CA THR A 38 4.33 18.93 -5.22
C THR A 38 3.66 20.15 -5.83
N VAL A 39 2.33 20.14 -5.95
CA VAL A 39 1.57 21.29 -6.47
C VAL A 39 1.74 22.50 -5.56
N PHE A 40 1.66 22.33 -4.23
CA PHE A 40 1.88 23.43 -3.29
C PHE A 40 3.31 23.96 -3.32
N ALA A 41 4.31 23.09 -3.45
CA ALA A 41 5.70 23.52 -3.57
C ALA A 41 5.92 24.39 -4.82
N TYR A 42 5.21 24.10 -5.92
CA TYR A 42 5.33 24.84 -7.17
C TYR A 42 4.49 26.13 -7.18
N LEU A 43 3.21 26.05 -6.79
CA LEU A 43 2.27 27.17 -6.90
C LEU A 43 2.25 28.10 -5.67
N ALA A 44 2.66 27.61 -4.50
CA ALA A 44 2.55 28.34 -3.22
C ALA A 44 3.71 27.99 -2.25
N PRO A 45 4.98 28.30 -2.60
CA PRO A 45 6.15 27.84 -1.85
C PRO A 45 6.24 28.36 -0.40
N GLU A 46 5.70 29.54 -0.09
CA GLU A 46 5.59 30.05 1.28
C GLU A 46 4.63 29.19 2.11
N TRP A 47 3.47 28.86 1.54
CA TRP A 47 2.48 28.02 2.21
C TRP A 47 3.00 26.61 2.41
N PHE A 48 3.65 26.04 1.39
CA PHE A 48 4.34 24.76 1.48
C PHE A 48 5.31 24.72 2.68
N ARG A 49 6.19 25.73 2.81
CA ARG A 49 7.14 25.81 3.93
C ARG A 49 6.45 25.90 5.28
N LEU A 50 5.40 26.71 5.41
CA LEU A 50 4.63 26.85 6.65
C LEU A 50 3.91 25.54 7.03
N ARG A 51 3.33 24.84 6.06
CA ARG A 51 2.64 23.56 6.30
C ARG A 51 3.64 22.44 6.59
N ALA A 52 4.77 22.39 5.90
CA ALA A 52 5.85 21.41 6.11
C ALA A 52 6.47 21.51 7.50
N ALA A 53 6.49 22.70 8.11
CA ALA A 53 6.97 22.89 9.47
C ALA A 53 6.03 22.30 10.54
N ARG A 54 4.81 21.88 10.20
CA ARG A 54 3.85 21.31 11.14
C ARG A 54 3.87 19.78 11.07
N PRO A 55 3.89 19.07 12.22
CA PRO A 55 3.77 17.62 12.24
C PRO A 55 2.54 17.14 11.48
N TYR A 56 2.66 16.03 10.77
CA TYR A 56 1.49 15.36 10.20
C TYR A 56 0.71 14.65 11.32
N ARG A 57 -0.60 14.50 11.10
CA ARG A 57 -1.44 13.65 11.94
C ARG A 57 -1.89 12.45 11.12
N ARG A 58 -1.60 11.25 11.62
CA ARG A 58 -2.16 10.03 11.06
C ARG A 58 -3.65 9.96 11.39
N LEU A 59 -4.49 9.87 10.36
CA LEU A 59 -5.94 9.75 10.48
C LEU A 59 -6.37 8.28 10.51
N ARG A 60 -5.65 7.43 9.78
CA ARG A 60 -5.90 5.99 9.66
C ARG A 60 -4.59 5.23 9.46
N HIS A 61 -4.59 3.96 9.81
CA HIS A 61 -3.52 3.02 9.50
C HIS A 61 -3.84 2.35 8.17
N VAL A 62 -2.81 2.14 7.35
CA VAL A 62 -2.95 1.64 5.98
C VAL A 62 -1.89 0.60 5.69
N ALA A 63 -2.28 -0.48 5.03
CA ALA A 63 -1.38 -1.47 4.46
C ALA A 63 -1.92 -1.91 3.09
N TRP A 64 -1.10 -2.62 2.32
CA TRP A 64 -1.54 -3.23 1.07
C TRP A 64 -0.70 -4.46 0.75
N VAL A 65 -1.28 -5.39 0.00
CA VAL A 65 -0.57 -6.53 -0.58
C VAL A 65 -0.72 -6.51 -2.10
N ALA A 66 0.35 -6.88 -2.80
CA ALA A 66 0.29 -7.18 -4.23
C ALA A 66 -0.35 -8.56 -4.39
N LEU A 67 -1.30 -8.68 -5.33
CA LEU A 67 -1.77 -9.97 -5.78
C LEU A 67 -0.79 -10.54 -6.81
N PRO A 68 -0.45 -11.83 -6.73
CA PRO A 68 0.29 -12.50 -7.79
C PRO A 68 -0.48 -12.45 -9.11
N ALA A 69 0.23 -12.59 -10.22
CA ALA A 69 -0.38 -12.74 -11.53
C ALA A 69 -1.24 -14.01 -11.56
N GLY A 70 -2.54 -13.87 -11.31
CA GLY A 70 -3.52 -14.95 -11.38
C GLY A 70 -4.37 -14.87 -12.64
N THR A 71 -4.99 -15.98 -13.03
CA THR A 71 -6.09 -15.94 -14.01
C THR A 71 -7.34 -15.40 -13.33
N PRO A 72 -7.78 -14.16 -13.61
CA PRO A 72 -8.96 -13.61 -12.98
C PRO A 72 -10.17 -14.51 -13.25
N GLY A 73 -10.91 -14.85 -12.20
CA GLY A 73 -12.04 -15.77 -12.32
C GLY A 73 -11.70 -17.26 -12.28
N SER A 74 -10.46 -17.67 -11.98
CA SER A 74 -10.20 -19.05 -11.56
C SER A 74 -10.86 -19.34 -10.19
N ALA A 75 -11.10 -20.62 -9.88
CA ALA A 75 -11.69 -20.99 -8.60
C ALA A 75 -10.79 -20.60 -7.41
N GLY A 76 -9.48 -20.85 -7.52
CA GLY A 76 -8.49 -20.45 -6.51
C GLY A 76 -8.44 -18.92 -6.33
N PHE A 77 -8.43 -18.16 -7.43
CA PHE A 77 -8.38 -16.70 -7.35
C PHE A 77 -9.66 -16.12 -6.73
N ARG A 78 -10.84 -16.67 -7.06
CA ARG A 78 -12.09 -16.29 -6.38
C ARG A 78 -12.08 -16.65 -4.90
N GLY A 79 -11.47 -17.79 -4.54
CA GLY A 79 -11.29 -18.21 -3.14
C GLY A 79 -10.46 -17.20 -2.37
N LEU A 80 -9.27 -16.87 -2.87
CA LEU A 80 -8.39 -15.85 -2.33
C LEU A 80 -9.12 -14.50 -2.16
N MET A 81 -9.76 -14.00 -3.22
CA MET A 81 -10.45 -12.71 -3.16
C MET A 81 -11.61 -12.69 -2.16
N ARG A 82 -12.31 -13.81 -1.99
CA ARG A 82 -13.36 -13.92 -0.96
C ARG A 82 -12.79 -13.84 0.45
N GLU A 83 -11.65 -14.48 0.70
CA GLU A 83 -10.97 -14.38 1.99
C GLU A 83 -10.48 -12.95 2.27
N LEU A 84 -9.81 -12.32 1.30
CA LEU A 84 -9.31 -10.96 1.44
C LEU A 84 -10.43 -9.93 1.66
N ARG A 85 -11.54 -10.03 0.93
CA ARG A 85 -12.72 -9.16 1.08
C ARG A 85 -13.47 -9.37 2.39
N ALA A 86 -13.25 -10.48 3.10
CA ALA A 86 -13.86 -10.74 4.39
C ALA A 86 -13.08 -10.12 5.56
N LEU A 87 -11.88 -9.60 5.32
CA LEU A 87 -11.06 -8.96 6.35
C LEU A 87 -11.67 -7.61 6.76
N GLU A 88 -11.62 -7.31 8.05
CA GLU A 88 -12.30 -6.14 8.65
C GLU A 88 -11.77 -4.81 8.12
N SER A 89 -10.46 -4.73 7.93
CA SER A 89 -9.79 -3.56 7.37
C SER A 89 -9.82 -3.51 5.85
N GLN A 90 -10.41 -4.48 5.15
CA GLN A 90 -10.42 -4.45 3.69
C GLN A 90 -11.17 -3.22 3.18
N HIS A 91 -10.52 -2.44 2.32
CA HIS A 91 -11.04 -1.15 1.87
C HIS A 91 -11.27 -1.09 0.36
N GLY A 92 -10.34 -1.63 -0.42
CA GLY A 92 -10.44 -1.56 -1.87
C GLY A 92 -9.42 -2.41 -2.60
N GLU A 93 -9.57 -2.43 -3.92
CA GLU A 93 -8.66 -3.06 -4.87
C GLU A 93 -8.21 -1.97 -5.85
N VAL A 94 -6.91 -1.82 -6.04
CA VAL A 94 -6.34 -0.91 -7.03
C VAL A 94 -5.64 -1.76 -8.09
N GLY A 95 -6.18 -1.72 -9.31
CA GLY A 95 -5.53 -2.32 -10.46
C GLY A 95 -4.57 -1.32 -11.09
N GLY A 96 -3.33 -1.74 -11.40
CA GLY A 96 -2.45 -0.97 -12.27
C GLY A 96 -2.91 -0.99 -13.73
N GLU A 97 -2.32 -0.13 -14.57
CA GLU A 97 -2.23 -0.38 -16.01
C GLU A 97 -1.05 -1.34 -16.29
N ALA A 98 -1.10 -2.05 -17.41
CA ALA A 98 -0.24 -3.19 -17.70
C ALA A 98 1.28 -2.91 -17.60
N PRO A 99 2.10 -3.86 -17.08
CA PRO A 99 1.70 -5.09 -16.41
C PRO A 99 1.14 -4.77 -15.01
N SER A 100 -0.15 -5.05 -14.81
CA SER A 100 -0.90 -4.55 -13.67
C SER A 100 -0.78 -5.49 -12.49
N VAL A 101 -0.05 -5.07 -11.46
CA VAL A 101 -0.14 -5.69 -10.15
C VAL A 101 -1.42 -5.16 -9.52
N THR A 102 -2.45 -6.02 -9.40
CA THR A 102 -3.61 -5.70 -8.58
C THR A 102 -3.17 -5.66 -7.12
N ARG A 103 -3.53 -4.61 -6.40
CA ARG A 103 -3.25 -4.47 -4.97
C ARG A 103 -4.55 -4.50 -4.19
N VAL A 104 -4.55 -5.19 -3.05
CA VAL A 104 -5.63 -5.11 -2.07
C VAL A 104 -5.19 -4.18 -0.95
N GLN A 105 -6.02 -3.20 -0.63
CA GLN A 105 -5.75 -2.18 0.38
C GLN A 105 -6.51 -2.45 1.67
N PHE A 106 -5.80 -2.24 2.78
CA PHE A 106 -6.31 -2.34 4.14
C PHE A 106 -6.29 -0.97 4.79
N LEU A 107 -7.39 -0.55 5.40
CA LEU A 107 -7.58 0.74 6.04
C LEU A 107 -8.40 0.56 7.32
N HIS A 108 -7.86 0.99 8.46
CA HIS A 108 -8.62 1.02 9.70
C HIS A 108 -8.15 2.14 10.64
N ALA A 109 -9.00 2.54 11.58
CA ALA A 109 -8.65 3.55 12.58
C ALA A 109 -7.70 3.00 13.66
N ASP A 110 -7.75 1.69 13.91
CA ASP A 110 -6.89 0.95 14.83
C ASP A 110 -5.79 0.21 14.07
N GLU A 111 -4.54 0.45 14.44
CA GLU A 111 -3.35 -0.21 13.90
C GLU A 111 -3.42 -1.73 14.00
N ARG A 112 -3.91 -2.25 15.13
CA ARG A 112 -3.88 -3.68 15.43
C ARG A 112 -4.75 -4.49 14.48
N ILE A 113 -5.85 -3.88 14.00
CA ILE A 113 -6.74 -4.50 13.03
C ILE A 113 -6.05 -4.57 11.67
N VAL A 114 -5.35 -3.50 11.25
CA VAL A 114 -4.59 -3.50 9.99
C VAL A 114 -3.44 -4.51 10.05
N GLU A 115 -2.70 -4.57 11.15
CA GLU A 115 -1.59 -5.52 11.31
C GLU A 115 -2.07 -6.98 11.28
N ARG A 116 -3.14 -7.29 12.02
CA ARG A 116 -3.76 -8.62 12.04
C ARG A 116 -4.21 -9.03 10.64
N ASP A 117 -4.94 -8.16 9.96
CA ASP A 117 -5.52 -8.47 8.65
C ASP A 117 -4.44 -8.51 7.55
N TYR A 118 -3.41 -7.67 7.65
CA TYR A 118 -2.26 -7.74 6.75
C TYR A 118 -1.52 -9.08 6.88
N ALA A 119 -1.29 -9.54 8.12
CA ALA A 119 -0.71 -10.87 8.35
C ALA A 119 -1.61 -12.00 7.81
N ALA A 120 -2.92 -11.91 8.03
CA ALA A 120 -3.88 -12.88 7.49
C ALA A 120 -3.89 -12.88 5.95
N ALA A 121 -3.76 -11.70 5.33
CA ALA A 121 -3.66 -11.57 3.88
C ALA A 121 -2.39 -12.22 3.32
N LEU A 122 -1.23 -12.03 3.97
CA LEU A 122 0.01 -12.71 3.58
C LEU A 122 -0.13 -14.23 3.64
N SER A 123 -0.71 -14.77 4.72
CA SER A 123 -0.95 -16.22 4.83
C SER A 123 -1.97 -16.76 3.82
N ALA A 124 -2.91 -15.94 3.36
CA ALA A 124 -3.83 -16.33 2.28
C ALA A 124 -3.14 -16.34 0.91
N LEU A 125 -2.24 -15.39 0.67
CA LEU A 125 -1.43 -15.32 -0.55
C LEU A 125 -0.46 -16.49 -0.65
N GLU A 126 0.26 -16.82 0.42
CA GLU A 126 1.18 -17.96 0.48
C GLU A 126 0.46 -19.26 0.09
N ARG A 127 -0.71 -19.53 0.67
CA ARG A 127 -1.52 -20.71 0.30
C ARG A 127 -1.94 -20.71 -1.17
N TYR A 128 -2.38 -19.56 -1.68
CA TYR A 128 -2.76 -19.45 -3.09
C TYR A 128 -1.58 -19.71 -4.03
N GLU A 129 -0.39 -19.20 -3.70
CA GLU A 129 0.82 -19.42 -4.49
C GLU A 129 1.26 -20.89 -4.47
N GLU A 130 1.22 -21.54 -3.30
CA GLU A 130 1.47 -22.99 -3.14
C GLU A 130 0.51 -23.84 -3.99
N GLU A 131 -0.78 -23.51 -3.97
CA GLU A 131 -1.82 -24.23 -4.74
C GLU A 131 -1.69 -24.03 -6.25
N THR A 132 -1.20 -22.87 -6.69
CA THR A 132 -1.14 -22.52 -8.11
C THR A 132 0.25 -22.73 -8.74
N GLY A 133 1.27 -23.03 -7.93
CA GLY A 133 2.66 -23.11 -8.39
C GLY A 133 3.23 -21.76 -8.84
N THR A 134 2.58 -20.65 -8.47
CA THR A 134 3.00 -19.30 -8.83
C THR A 134 3.99 -18.81 -7.78
N SER A 135 5.24 -19.25 -7.84
CA SER A 135 6.28 -18.63 -7.00
C SER A 135 6.56 -17.23 -7.54
N ALA A 136 6.26 -16.19 -6.76
CA ALA A 136 6.70 -14.83 -7.07
C ALA A 136 8.24 -14.80 -7.09
N GLY A 137 8.82 -14.56 -8.28
CA GLY A 137 10.25 -14.32 -8.47
C GLY A 137 10.59 -12.85 -8.47
#